data_AF-A0A841QK84-F1
#
_entry.id   AF-A0A841QK84-F1
#
_cell.length_a   1.000
_cell.length_b   1.000
_cell.length_c   1.000
_cell.angle_alpha   90.00
_cell.angle_beta   90.00
_cell.angle_gamma   90.00
#
_symmetry.space_group_name_H-M   'P 1'
#
loop_
_entity.id
_entity.type
_entity.pdbx_description
1 polymer ?
#
loop_
_entity_poly.entity_id
_entity_poly.type
_entity_poly.pdbx_seq_one_letter_code
_entity_poly.pdbx_strand_id
1 'polypeptide(L)' 'MKALIGGEYSGRVRDAFIAHGHDAMSCDLLPTERPGPHYQGDVRDVLDYPWDLAIFHPPCTDLSVSGA' A
#
# COMPACT_ATOMS: atom_id res chain seq x y z
N MET A 1 -9.13 10.45 -6.61
CA MET A 1 -7.78 10.72 -6.10
C MET A 1 -6.93 9.52 -6.40
N LYS A 2 -5.66 9.74 -6.69
CA LYS A 2 -4.61 8.73 -6.85
C LYS A 2 -4.01 8.41 -5.49
N ALA A 3 -4.18 7.19 -5.00
CA ALA A 3 -3.72 6.77 -3.68
C ALA A 3 -2.69 5.64 -3.75
N LEU A 4 -1.51 5.86 -3.16
CA LEU A 4 -0.50 4.83 -2.93
C LEU A 4 -0.68 4.23 -1.55
N ILE A 5 -0.82 2.91 -1.46
CA ILE A 5 -0.87 2.19 -0.19
C ILE A 5 0.36 1.29 -0.06
N GLY A 6 1.41 1.78 0.61
CA GLY A 6 2.68 1.06 0.81
C GLY A 6 2.65 0.12 2.01
N GLY A 7 3.38 -0.99 1.91
CA GLY A 7 3.41 -2.06 2.91
C GLY A 7 2.07 -2.80 3.03
N GLU A 8 1.36 -2.93 1.90
CA GLU A 8 0.00 -3.47 1.89
C GLU A 8 -0.15 -4.65 0.93
N TYR A 9 0.12 -5.85 1.43
CA TYR A 9 -0.13 -7.10 0.69
C TYR A 9 -1.57 -7.61 0.83
N SER A 10 -2.35 -7.15 1.81
CA SER A 10 -3.68 -7.72 2.10
C SER A 10 -4.79 -7.29 1.12
N GLY A 11 -4.56 -6.24 0.32
CA GLY A 11 -5.53 -5.56 -0.54
C GLY A 11 -6.69 -4.84 0.17
N ARG A 12 -6.77 -4.82 1.51
CA ARG A 12 -7.93 -4.29 2.26
C ARG A 12 -8.09 -2.79 2.11
N VAL A 13 -7.00 -2.06 2.34
CA VAL A 13 -7.04 -0.59 2.31
C VAL A 13 -7.19 -0.11 0.87
N ARG A 14 -6.43 -0.69 -0.07
CA ARG A 14 -6.56 -0.43 -1.50
C ARG A 14 -8.01 -0.62 -1.97
N ASP A 15 -8.60 -1.79 -1.69
CA ASP A 15 -9.95 -2.10 -2.16
C ASP A 15 -11.00 -1.18 -1.53
N ALA A 16 -10.80 -0.72 -0.29
CA ALA A 16 -11.66 0.29 0.33
C ALA A 16 -11.59 1.64 -0.39
N PHE A 17 -10.40 2.10 -0.80
CA PHE A 17 -10.26 3.31 -1.63
C PHE A 17 -10.93 3.15 -3.00
N ILE A 18 -10.71 2.01 -3.66
CA ILE A 18 -11.35 1.67 -4.95
C ILE A 18 -12.88 1.70 -4.82
N ALA A 19 -13.42 1.11 -3.75
CA ALA A 19 -14.86 1.07 -3.50
C ALA A 19 -15.48 2.48 -3.33
N HIS A 20 -14.69 3.48 -2.93
CA HIS A 20 -15.11 4.89 -2.83
C HIS A 20 -14.81 5.70 -4.10
N GLY A 21 -14.44 5.05 -5.21
CA GLY A 21 -14.21 5.70 -6.50
C GLY A 21 -12.84 6.38 -6.61
N HIS A 22 -11.85 5.94 -5.84
CA HIS A 22 -10.46 6.40 -5.95
C HIS A 22 -9.63 5.48 -6.85
N ASP A 23 -8.62 6.05 -7.51
CA ASP A 23 -7.60 5.32 -8.26
C ASP A 23 -6.50 4.91 -7.28
N ALA A 24 -6.53 3.67 -6.80
CA ALA A 24 -5.64 3.22 -5.73
C ALA A 24 -4.82 2.00 -6.12
N MET A 25 -3.55 2.02 -5.73
CA MET A 25 -2.59 0.93 -5.94
C MET A 25 -1.91 0.59 -4.62
N SER A 26 -1.86 -0.70 -4.31
CA SER A 26 -1.05 -1.22 -3.21
C SER A 26 0.39 -1.48 -3.67
N CYS A 27 1.38 -1.30 -2.79
CA CYS A 27 2.78 -1.63 -3.03
C CYS A 27 3.35 -2.42 -1.85
N ASP A 28 3.91 -3.59 -2.09
CA ASP A 28 4.54 -4.43 -1.06
C ASP A 28 5.64 -5.30 -1.68
N LEU A 29 6.57 -5.79 -0.86
CA LEU A 29 7.56 -6.79 -1.28
C LEU A 29 6.91 -8.17 -1.48
N LEU A 30 5.86 -8.44 -0.71
CA LEU A 30 5.09 -9.68 -0.77
C LEU A 30 4.01 -9.62 -1.86
N PRO A 31 3.64 -10.75 -2.46
CA PRO A 31 2.52 -10.80 -3.38
C PRO A 31 1.20 -10.46 -2.67
N THR A 32 0.32 -9.76 -3.36
CA THR A 32 -1.03 -9.45 -2.85
C THR A 32 -1.88 -10.71 -2.63
N GLU A 33 -2.63 -10.74 -1.53
CA GLU A 33 -3.64 -11.78 -1.23
C GLU A 33 -4.92 -11.62 -2.07
N ARG A 34 -5.13 -10.44 -2.64
CA ARG A 34 -6.35 -10.07 -3.39
C ARG A 34 -6.04 -9.58 -4.80
N PRO A 35 -6.84 -9.94 -5.82
CA PRO A 35 -6.70 -9.39 -7.15
C PRO A 35 -6.91 -7.87 -7.15
N GLY A 36 -6.23 -7.16 -8.03
CA GLY A 36 -6.35 -5.71 -8.18
C GLY A 36 -5.02 -5.02 -8.45
N PRO A 37 -5.00 -3.68 -8.52
CA PRO A 37 -3.79 -2.91 -8.77
C PRO A 37 -2.77 -3.09 -7.63
N HIS A 38 -1.71 -3.84 -7.91
CA HIS A 38 -0.65 -4.12 -6.97
C HIS A 38 0.70 -4.09 -7.66
N TYR A 39 1.60 -3.27 -7.15
CA TYR A 39 2.99 -3.28 -7.53
C TYR A 39 3.76 -4.11 -6.51
N GLN A 40 4.31 -5.24 -6.94
CA GLN A 40 5.17 -6.05 -6.08
C GLN A 40 6.61 -5.58 -6.24
N GLY A 41 7.16 -4.91 -5.23
CA GLY A 41 8.49 -4.31 -5.29
C GLY A 41 8.74 -3.30 -4.17
N ASP A 42 9.87 -2.59 -4.28
CA ASP A 42 10.23 -1.56 -3.30
C ASP A 42 9.36 -0.32 -3.54
N VAL A 43 8.80 0.24 -2.47
CA VAL A 43 7.92 1.41 -2.60
C VAL A 43 8.62 2.62 -3.21
N ARG A 44 9.95 2.70 -3.07
CA ARG A 44 10.79 3.75 -3.67
C ARG A 44 10.70 3.77 -5.19
N ASP A 45 10.36 2.66 -5.84
CA ASP A 45 10.23 2.55 -7.30
C ASP A 45 9.02 3.34 -7.84
N VAL A 46 8.06 3.68 -6.96
CA VAL A 46 6.78 4.30 -7.34
C VAL A 46 6.50 5.61 -6.62
N LEU A 47 7.41 6.10 -5.76
CA LEU A 47 7.20 7.33 -4.97
C LEU A 47 7.04 8.59 -5.84
N ASP A 48 7.74 8.66 -6.97
CA ASP A 48 7.77 9.84 -7.85
C ASP A 48 6.54 9.95 -8.77
N TYR A 49 5.62 9.00 -8.71
CA TYR A 49 4.36 9.08 -9.44
C TYR A 49 3.46 10.17 -8.80
N PRO A 50 2.62 10.89 -9.59
CA PRO A 50 1.77 11.97 -9.07
C PRO A 50 0.59 11.44 -8.25
N TRP A 51 0.90 10.94 -7.04
CA TRP A 51 -0.07 10.55 -6.03
C TRP A 51 -0.68 11.78 -5.38
N ASP A 52 -1.99 11.75 -5.13
CA ASP A 52 -2.66 12.77 -4.32
C ASP A 52 -2.52 12.45 -2.81
N LEU A 53 -2.35 11.17 -2.48
CA LEU A 53 -2.23 10.66 -1.11
C LEU A 53 -1.35 9.41 -1.08
N ALA A 54 -0.51 9.27 -0.06
CA ALA A 54 0.23 8.04 0.23
C ALA A 54 0.03 7.61 1.70
N ILE A 55 -0.22 6.32 1.92
CA ILE A 55 -0.37 5.70 3.25
C ILE A 55 0.65 4.56 3.35
N PHE A 56 1.43 4.53 4.42
CA PHE A 56 2.47 3.52 4.60
C PHE A 56 2.23 2.69 5.87
N HIS A 57 2.30 1.37 5.72
CA HIS A 57 2.17 0.39 6.79
C HIS A 57 3.52 -0.32 7.00
N PRO A 58 4.50 0.33 7.66
CA PRO A 58 5.75 -0.34 8.01
C PRO A 58 5.49 -1.48 9.01
N PRO A 59 6.40 -2.47 9.11
CA PRO A 59 6.27 -3.56 10.07
C PRO A 59 6.17 -3.04 11.51
N CYS A 60 5.25 -3.59 12.29
CA CYS A 60 5.04 -3.19 13.69
C CYS A 60 6.19 -3.59 14.62
N THR A 61 7.03 -4.54 14.19
CA THR A 61 8.27 -4.97 14.86
C THR A 61 9.17 -3.79 15.18
N ASP A 62 9.30 -2.84 14.25
CA ASP A 62 10.20 -1.69 14.44
C ASP A 62 9.51 -0.46 15.04
N LEU A 63 8.17 -0.49 15.16
CA LEU A 63 7.38 0.65 15.64
C LEU A 63 6.89 0.50 17.08
N SER A 64 6.84 -0.71 17.63
CA SER A 64 6.23 -0.96 18.94
C SER A 64 7.15 -1.75 19.86
N VAL A 65 7.25 -1.32 21.13
CA VAL A 65 8.03 -2.05 22.17
C VAL A 65 7.38 -3.37 22.60
N SER A 66 6.14 -3.61 22.20
CA SER A 66 5.44 -4.88 22.40
C SER A 66 5.70 -5.89 21.26
N GLY A 67 6.41 -5.47 20.20
CA GLY A 67 6.75 -6.27 19.04
C GLY A 67 8.20 -6.16 18.55
N ALA A 68 9.01 -5.27 19.15
CA ALA A 68 10.47 -5.20 19.01
C ALA A 68 11.18 -6.21 19.93
#